data_AF-A0A950BNX4-F1
#
_entry.id   AF-A0A950BNX4-F1
#
_cell.length_a   1.000
_cell.length_b   1.000
_cell.length_c   1.000
_cell.angle_alpha   90.00
_cell.angle_beta   90.00
_cell.angle_gamma   90.00
#
_symmetry.space_group_name_H-M   'P 1'
#
loop_
_entity.id
_entity.type
_entity.pdbx_description
1 polymer ?
#
loop_
_entity_poly.entity_id
_entity_poly.type
_entity_poly.pdbx_seq_one_letter_code
_entity_poly.pdbx_strand_id
1 'polypeptide(L)' 'KAFATALTRFKMDAATTVYVGDNPRVDVAGAKAAGMLTAWADLENSRFPDDVEPPDLVIHRLPELPELIDQPPSTAG' A
#
# COMPACT_ATOMS: atom_id res chain seq x y z
N LYS A 1 -2.32 4.38 14.35
CA LYS A 1 -3.63 5.01 14.68
C LYS A 1 -4.24 5.75 13.49
N ALA A 2 -3.51 6.61 12.77
CA ALA A 2 -4.04 7.37 11.64
C ALA A 2 -4.76 6.52 10.58
N PHE A 3 -4.15 5.42 10.12
CA PHE A 3 -4.73 4.49 9.14
C PHE A 3 -6.06 3.87 9.59
N ALA A 4 -6.10 3.27 10.79
CA ALA A 4 -7.33 2.71 11.37
C ALA A 4 -8.44 3.76 11.52
N THR A 5 -8.08 5.00 11.87
CA THR A 5 -9.03 6.12 11.94
C THR A 5 -9.59 6.47 10.56
N ALA A 6 -8.75 6.51 9.52
CA ALA A 6 -9.18 6.75 8.15
C ALA A 6 -10.16 5.67 7.67
N LEU A 7 -9.80 4.38 7.83
CA LEU A 7 -10.66 3.25 7.49
C LEU A 7 -12.04 3.35 8.16
N THR A 8 -12.06 3.63 9.46
CA THR A 8 -13.31 3.79 10.22
C THR A 8 -14.14 4.98 9.71
N ARG A 9 -13.50 6.12 9.46
CA ARG A 9 -14.17 7.35 9.02
C ARG A 9 -14.78 7.21 7.62
N PHE A 10 -14.07 6.54 6.72
CA PHE A 10 -14.52 6.32 5.34
C PHE A 10 -15.31 5.02 5.17
N LYS A 11 -15.47 4.22 6.24
CA LYS A 11 -16.18 2.93 6.24
C LYS A 11 -15.64 1.96 5.19
N MET A 12 -14.31 1.89 5.09
CA MET A 12 -13.62 1.04 4.13
C MET A 12 -13.10 -0.23 4.82
N ASP A 13 -13.08 -1.34 4.08
CA ASP A 13 -12.42 -2.56 4.52
C ASP A 13 -10.91 -2.45 4.26
N ALA A 14 -10.11 -2.74 5.29
CA ALA A 14 -8.66 -2.71 5.19
C ALA A 14 -8.16 -3.67 4.09
N ALA A 15 -8.74 -4.87 4.00
CA ALA A 15 -8.30 -5.91 3.08
C ALA A 15 -8.48 -5.54 1.60
N THR A 16 -9.33 -4.56 1.30
CA THR A 16 -9.59 -4.06 -0.06
C THR A 16 -9.21 -2.59 -0.24
N THR A 17 -8.47 -2.01 0.70
CA THR A 17 -8.03 -0.61 0.62
C THR A 17 -6.52 -0.55 0.48
N VAL A 18 -6.05 0.13 -0.56
CA VAL A 18 -4.63 0.40 -0.81
C VAL A 18 -4.24 1.76 -0.24
N TYR A 19 -3.16 1.83 0.52
CA TYR A 19 -2.47 3.08 0.82
C TYR A 19 -1.25 3.25 -0.09
N VAL A 20 -1.11 4.44 -0.68
CA VAL A 20 0.01 4.79 -1.56
C VAL A 20 0.85 5.87 -0.89
N GLY A 21 2.15 5.62 -0.71
CA GLY A 21 3.09 6.56 -0.09
C GLY A 21 4.55 6.20 -0.35
N ASP A 22 5.46 7.13 -0.09
CA ASP A 22 6.89 7.05 -0.44
C ASP A 22 7.77 6.60 0.74
N ASN A 23 7.27 6.61 1.97
CA ASN A 23 8.04 6.29 3.16
C ASN A 23 7.83 4.83 3.63
N PRO A 24 8.84 3.95 3.57
CA PRO A 24 8.71 2.56 4.01
C PRO A 24 8.23 2.39 5.46
N ARG A 25 8.75 3.20 6.39
CA ARG A 25 8.49 3.01 7.83
C ARG A 25 7.17 3.63 8.27
N VAL A 26 6.73 4.69 7.60
CA VAL A 26 5.49 5.40 7.96
C VAL A 26 4.32 4.90 7.13
N ASP A 27 4.47 4.87 5.81
CA ASP A 27 3.38 4.60 4.89
C ASP A 27 3.14 3.10 4.75
N VAL A 28 4.19 2.34 4.44
CA VAL A 28 4.06 0.89 4.22
C VAL A 28 3.82 0.18 5.55
N ALA A 29 4.76 0.29 6.50
CA ALA A 29 4.62 -0.41 7.78
C ALA A 29 3.38 0.04 8.57
N GLY A 30 3.05 1.33 8.53
CA GLY A 30 1.89 1.88 9.23
C GLY A 30 0.56 1.41 8.65
N ALA A 31 0.42 1.36 7.33
CA ALA A 31 -0.77 0.87 6.66
C ALA A 31 -0.93 -0.65 6.81
N LYS A 32 0.15 -1.43 6.67
CA LYS A 32 0.13 -2.88 6.92
C LYS A 32 -0.27 -3.22 8.35
N ALA A 33 0.23 -2.48 9.34
CA ALA A 33 -0.18 -2.66 10.73
C ALA A 33 -1.68 -2.39 10.97
N ALA A 34 -2.36 -1.70 10.04
CA ALA A 34 -3.81 -1.51 10.04
C ALA A 34 -4.57 -2.52 9.18
N GLY A 35 -3.87 -3.49 8.57
CA GLY A 35 -4.44 -4.52 7.68
C GLY A 35 -4.70 -4.05 6.25
N MET A 36 -4.15 -2.90 5.85
CA MET A 36 -4.32 -2.35 4.51
C MET A 36 -3.34 -2.97 3.52
N LEU A 37 -3.73 -2.98 2.24
CA LEU A 37 -2.80 -3.16 1.13
C LEU A 37 -1.93 -1.90 0.96
N THR A 38 -0.75 -2.06 0.38
CA THR A 38 0.25 -0.98 0.29
C THR A 38 0.90 -0.91 -1.07
N ALA A 39 1.01 0.29 -1.61
CA ALA A 39 1.83 0.60 -2.78
C ALA A 39 2.93 1.58 -2.38
N TRP A 40 4.19 1.16 -2.48
CA TRP A 40 5.32 2.03 -2.25
C TRP A 40 5.65 2.82 -3.51
N ALA A 41 5.62 4.14 -3.41
CA ALA A 41 5.95 5.07 -4.48
C ALA A 41 7.45 5.37 -4.48
N ASP A 42 8.23 4.53 -5.14
CA ASP A 42 9.66 4.72 -5.33
C ASP A 42 9.95 5.59 -6.57
N LEU A 43 9.64 6.88 -6.46
CA LEU A 43 9.81 7.83 -7.55
C LEU A 43 11.28 8.23 -7.79
N GLU A 44 12.18 7.90 -6.85
CA GLU A 44 13.59 8.29 -6.86
C GLU A 44 14.54 7.11 -7.08
N ASN A 45 14.02 5.91 -7.38
CA ASN A 45 14.80 4.67 -7.55
C ASN A 45 15.68 4.36 -6.32
N SER A 46 15.06 4.43 -5.16
CA SER A 46 15.61 4.17 -3.84
C SER A 46 15.64 2.68 -3.51
N ARG A 47 16.45 2.31 -2.52
CA ARG A 47 16.45 0.94 -1.97
C ARG A 47 15.42 0.82 -0.85
N PHE A 48 14.54 -0.18 -0.95
CA PHE A 48 13.66 -0.52 0.16
C PHE A 48 14.45 -1.10 1.35
N PRO A 49 14.17 -0.68 2.60
CA PRO A 49 14.85 -1.22 3.78
C PRO A 49 14.53 -2.70 4.02
N ASP A 50 15.55 -3.51 4.30
CA ASP A 50 15.39 -4.96 4.54
C ASP A 50 14.71 -5.27 5.89
N ASP A 51 14.60 -4.29 6.79
CA ASP A 51 14.00 -4.42 8.12
C ASP A 51 12.52 -4.00 8.18
N VAL A 52 11.93 -3.68 7.03
CA VAL A 52 10.51 -3.31 6.89
C VAL A 52 9.79 -4.39 6.09
N GLU A 53 8.57 -4.74 6.49
CA GLU A 53 7.76 -5.68 5.71
C GLU A 53 7.53 -5.13 4.29
N PRO A 54 7.81 -5.91 3.22
CA PRO A 54 7.72 -5.43 1.84
C PRO A 54 6.30 -5.01 1.45
N PRO A 55 6.14 -3.93 0.66
CA PRO A 55 4.83 -3.49 0.18
C PRO A 55 4.22 -4.52 -0.77
N ASP A 56 2.91 -4.44 -0.97
CA ASP A 56 2.19 -5.32 -1.90
C ASP A 56 2.45 -4.94 -3.36
N LEU A 57 2.70 -3.65 -3.61
CA LEU A 57 3.01 -3.08 -4.91
C LEU A 57 4.17 -2.08 -4.80
N VAL A 58 4.97 -1.96 -5.86
CA VAL A 58 5.95 -0.88 -6.02
C VAL A 58 5.64 -0.16 -7.33
N ILE A 59 5.62 1.17 -7.28
CA ILE A 59 5.44 2.02 -8.46
C ILE A 59 6.61 2.99 -8.56
N HIS A 60 7.03 3.29 -9.78
CA HIS A 60 8.07 4.30 -10.05
C HIS A 60 7.50 5.59 -10.64
N ARG A 61 6.20 5.59 -10.94
CA ARG A 61 5.42 6.77 -11.36
C ARG A 61 3.94 6.56 -11.08
N LEU A 62 3.23 7.63 -10.72
CA LEU A 62 1.80 7.57 -10.38
C LEU A 62 0.89 6.93 -11.44
N PRO A 63 1.13 7.08 -12.77
CA PRO A 63 0.29 6.45 -13.79
C PRO A 63 0.32 4.91 -13.81
N GLU A 64 1.18 4.26 -13.04
CA GLU A 64 1.20 2.78 -12.90
C GLU A 64 0.08 2.25 -12.00
N LEU A 65 -0.49 3.10 -11.13
CA LEU A 65 -1.51 2.68 -10.16
C LEU A 65 -2.76 2.05 -10.79
N PRO A 66 -3.42 2.62 -11.82
CA PRO A 66 -4.65 2.07 -12.36
C PRO A 66 -4.47 0.62 -12.84
N GLU A 67 -3.37 0.32 -13.53
CA GLU A 67 -3.09 -1.02 -14.06
C GLU A 67 -2.86 -2.07 -12.97
N LEU A 68 -2.38 -1.64 -11.80
CA LEU A 68 -2.06 -2.53 -10.68
C LEU A 68 -3.24 -2.75 -9.73
N ILE A 69 -4.16 -1.78 -9.61
CA ILE A 69 -5.32 -1.87 -8.71
C ILE A 69 -6.60 -2.35 -9.39
N ASP A 70 -6.73 -2.19 -10.72
CA ASP A 70 -7.88 -2.71 -11.49
C ASP A 70 -7.77 -4.21 -11.81
N GLN A 71 -6.75 -4.90 -11.28
CA GLN A 71 -6.67 -6.35 -11.45
C GLN A 71 -7.75 -7.02 -10.62
N PRO A 72 -8.65 -7.82 -11.22
CA PRO A 72 -9.60 -8.61 -10.44
C PRO A 72 -8.82 -9.52 -9.48
N PRO A 73 -9.31 -9.75 -8.26
CA PRO A 73 -8.63 -10.60 -7.29
C PRO A 73 -8.32 -11.95 -7.94
N SER A 74 -7.03 -12.29 -8.02
CA SER A 74 -6.60 -13.54 -8.61
C SER A 74 -7.23 -14.67 -7.82
N THR A 75 -8.16 -15.38 -8.45
CA THR A 75 -8.82 -16.53 -7.84
C THR A 75 -7.81 -17.67 -7.88
N ALA A 76 -6.94 -17.73 -6.88
CA ALA A 76 -6.19 -18.94 -6.60
C ALA A 76 -7.22 -20.01 -6.19
N GLY A 77 -7.39 -21.01 -7.05
CA GLY A 77 -8.29 -22.15 -6.85
C GLY A 77 -7.78 -23.15 -5.84
#